data_AF-A0A967Z7A5-F1
#
_entry.id   AF-A0A967Z7A5-F1
#
_cell.length_a   1.000
_cell.length_b   1.000
_cell.length_c   1.000
_cell.angle_alpha   90.00
_cell.angle_beta   90.00
_cell.angle_gamma   90.00
#
_symmetry.space_group_name_H-M   'P 1'
#
loop_
_entity.id
_entity.type
_entity.pdbx_description
1 polymer ?
#
loop_
_entity_poly.entity_id
_entity_poly.type
_entity_poly.pdbx_seq_one_letter_code
_entity_poly.pdbx_strand_id
1 'polypeptide(L)' 'MKAIELFADVDKNHRLEAEIPKEIPPGKVKLILLFPEEDEAGAKWMEGISREWATELEDPREDIYTLENGEPVNEAE' A
#
# COMPACT_ATOMS: atom_id res chain seq x y z
N MET A 1 -29.99 -13.78 -2.63
CA MET A 1 -28.71 -14.20 -3.26
C MET A 1 -27.79 -14.71 -2.16
N LYS A 2 -27.09 -15.81 -2.38
CA LYS A 2 -26.06 -16.33 -1.46
C LYS A 2 -24.70 -16.09 -2.10
N ALA A 3 -23.79 -15.45 -1.39
CA ALA A 3 -22.41 -15.24 -1.83
C ALA A 3 -21.50 -16.28 -1.18
N ILE A 4 -20.48 -16.70 -1.90
CA ILE A 4 -19.36 -17.47 -1.37
C ILE A 4 -18.07 -16.82 -1.84
N GLU A 5 -17.03 -16.92 -1.03
CA GLU A 5 -15.68 -16.52 -1.45
C GLU A 5 -15.01 -17.71 -2.12
N LEU A 6 -14.32 -17.46 -3.23
CA LEU A 6 -13.56 -18.42 -3.98
C LEU A 6 -12.19 -17.83 -4.26
N PHE A 7 -11.15 -18.64 -4.12
CA PHE A 7 -9.83 -18.29 -4.60
C PHE A 7 -9.76 -18.52 -6.10
N ALA A 8 -9.26 -17.52 -6.80
CA ALA A 8 -9.14 -17.54 -8.25
C ALA A 8 -7.86 -16.82 -8.66
N ASP A 9 -7.19 -17.37 -9.66
CA ASP A 9 -5.98 -16.79 -10.25
C ASP A 9 -6.32 -16.09 -11.56
N VAL A 10 -5.70 -14.93 -11.79
CA VAL A 10 -5.73 -14.27 -13.10
C VAL A 10 -4.46 -14.66 -13.84
N ASP A 11 -4.61 -15.44 -14.90
CA ASP A 11 -3.46 -15.89 -15.70
C ASP A 11 -2.85 -14.75 -16.53
N LYS A 12 -1.69 -15.01 -17.12
CA LYS A 12 -0.98 -14.06 -18.00
C LYS A 12 -1.74 -13.64 -19.27
N ASN A 13 -2.82 -14.35 -19.61
CA ASN A 13 -3.68 -14.04 -20.74
C ASN A 13 -4.96 -13.30 -20.30
N HIS A 14 -4.99 -12.81 -19.06
CA HIS A 14 -6.15 -12.16 -18.43
C HIS A 14 -7.39 -13.05 -18.35
N ARG A 15 -7.19 -14.34 -18.09
CA ARG A 15 -8.27 -15.30 -17.82
C ARG A 15 -8.36 -15.58 -16.34
N LEU A 16 -9.58 -15.61 -15.83
CA LEU A 16 -9.87 -15.99 -14.46
C LEU A 16 -10.00 -17.52 -14.37
N GLU A 17 -9.13 -18.15 -13.60
CA GLU A 17 -9.18 -19.58 -13.29
C GLU A 17 -9.64 -19.77 -11.84
N ALA A 18 -10.73 -20.51 -11.65
CA ALA A 18 -11.30 -20.78 -10.32
C ALA A 18 -11.90 -22.19 -10.30
N GLU A 19 -11.69 -22.91 -9.19
CA GLU A 19 -12.36 -24.19 -8.96
C GLU A 19 -13.68 -23.97 -8.23
N ILE A 20 -14.79 -24.44 -8.84
CA ILE A 20 -16.13 -24.30 -8.26
C ILE A 20 -16.49 -25.59 -7.51
N PRO A 21 -16.81 -25.54 -6.21
CA PRO A 21 -17.24 -26.71 -5.46
C PRO A 21 -18.47 -27.40 -6.07
N LYS A 22 -18.51 -28.74 -6.03
CA LYS A 22 -19.56 -29.55 -6.67
C LYS A 22 -20.96 -29.35 -6.08
N GLU A 23 -21.03 -28.79 -4.87
CA GLU A 23 -22.27 -28.48 -4.17
C GLU A 23 -23.01 -27.29 -4.79
N ILE A 24 -22.34 -26.52 -5.65
CA ILE A 24 -22.94 -25.39 -6.33
C ILE A 24 -23.60 -25.87 -7.63
N PRO A 25 -24.93 -25.68 -7.76
CA PRO A 25 -25.63 -26.11 -8.96
C PRO A 25 -25.21 -25.30 -10.18
N PRO A 26 -25.24 -25.89 -11.39
CA PRO A 26 -24.95 -25.17 -12.62
C PRO A 26 -25.96 -24.06 -12.85
N GLY A 27 -25.48 -22.89 -13.28
CA GLY A 27 -26.35 -21.74 -13.53
C GLY A 27 -25.57 -20.46 -13.79
N LYS A 28 -26.30 -19.39 -14.10
CA LYS A 28 -25.70 -18.05 -14.22
C LYS A 28 -25.32 -17.54 -12.83
N VAL A 29 -24.11 -16.99 -12.73
CA VAL A 29 -23.58 -16.39 -11.51
C VAL A 29 -23.12 -14.96 -11.77
N LYS A 30 -23.02 -14.16 -10.71
CA LYS A 30 -22.41 -12.82 -10.73
C LYS A 30 -21.04 -12.92 -10.08
N LEU A 31 -20.00 -12.45 -10.75
CA LEU A 31 -18.63 -12.40 -10.22
C LEU A 31 -18.28 -10.98 -9.77
N ILE A 32 -17.48 -10.86 -8.72
CA ILE A 32 -16.87 -9.61 -8.23
C ILE A 32 -15.38 -9.91 -8.10
N LEU A 33 -14.54 -9.11 -8.75
CA LEU A 33 -13.09 -9.18 -8.65
C LEU A 33 -12.64 -8.10 -7.66
N LEU A 34 -11.93 -8.50 -6.62
CA LEU A 34 -11.27 -7.59 -5.69
C LEU A 34 -9.77 -7.71 -5.95
N PHE A 35 -9.17 -6.64 -6.48
CA PHE A 35 -7.73 -6.51 -6.59
C PHE A 35 -7.27 -5.52 -5.52
N PRO A 36 -6.14 -5.77 -4.84
CA PRO A 36 -5.51 -4.72 -4.06
C PRO A 36 -5.16 -3.59 -5.03
N GLU A 37 -5.67 -2.39 -4.79
CA GLU A 37 -5.07 -1.21 -5.39
C GLU A 37 -3.66 -1.11 -4.81
N GLU A 38 -2.62 -0.99 -5.65
CA GLU A 38 -1.37 -0.43 -5.16
C GLU A 38 -1.75 0.91 -4.53
N ASP A 39 -1.46 1.06 -3.24
CA ASP A 39 -1.89 2.21 -2.46
C ASP A 39 -1.10 3.45 -2.93
N GLU A 40 -1.54 4.04 -4.05
CA GLU A 40 -1.06 5.33 -4.51
C GLU A 40 -1.30 6.41 -3.45
N ALA A 41 -2.27 6.22 -2.54
CA ALA A 41 -2.51 7.16 -1.46
C ALA A 41 -1.37 7.13 -0.43
N GLY A 42 -0.79 5.97 -0.13
CA GLY A 42 0.42 5.85 0.69
C GLY A 42 1.60 6.61 0.08
N ALA A 43 1.87 6.40 -1.22
CA ALA A 43 2.94 7.11 -1.92
C ALA A 43 2.69 8.63 -2.01
N LYS A 44 1.46 9.04 -2.35
CA LYS A 44 1.07 10.47 -2.44
C LYS A 44 1.04 11.15 -1.07
N TRP A 45 0.72 10.44 0.01
CA TRP A 45 0.76 10.97 1.37
C TRP A 45 2.21 11.22 1.80
N MET A 46 3.12 10.27 1.57
CA MET A 46 4.55 10.45 1.83
C MET A 46 5.16 11.60 1.03
N GLU A 47 4.80 11.73 -0.26
CA GLU A 47 5.20 12.87 -1.10
C GLU A 47 4.66 14.19 -0.56
N GLY A 48 3.40 14.20 -0.09
CA GLY A 48 2.77 15.37 0.53
C GLY A 48 3.48 15.81 1.80
N ILE A 49 3.71 14.91 2.75
CA ILE A 49 4.44 15.21 4.00
C ILE A 49 5.85 15.71 3.71
N SER A 50 6.57 15.03 2.80
CA SER A 50 7.94 15.42 2.45
C SER A 50 7.99 16.83 1.85
N ARG A 51 7.01 17.20 1.01
CA ARG A 51 6.94 18.54 0.42
C ARG A 51 6.59 19.62 1.45
N GLU A 52 5.60 19.36 2.30
CA GLU A 52 5.15 20.36 3.29
C GLU A 52 6.18 20.61 4.38
N TRP A 53 7.03 19.63 4.70
CA TRP A 53 8.09 19.77 5.71
C TRP A 53 9.48 19.98 5.13
N ALA A 54 9.61 20.10 3.80
CA ALA A 54 10.92 20.24 3.15
C ALA A 54 11.69 21.46 3.68
N THR A 55 10.99 22.57 3.96
CA THR A 55 11.65 23.80 4.42
C THR A 55 12.11 23.68 5.87
N GLU A 56 11.31 23.03 6.72
CA GLU A 56 11.58 22.80 8.13
C GLU A 56 12.67 21.73 8.35
N LEU A 57 12.67 20.68 7.53
CA LEU A 57 13.69 19.62 7.58
C LEU A 57 15.04 20.06 6.99
N GLU A 58 15.06 21.12 6.18
CA GLU A 58 16.30 21.72 5.66
C GLU A 58 16.88 22.80 6.58
N ASP A 59 16.20 23.16 7.68
CA ASP A 59 16.67 24.18 8.63
C ASP A 59 17.69 23.59 9.61
N PRO A 60 18.98 23.97 9.55
CA PRO A 60 19.99 23.43 10.45
C PRO A 60 19.76 23.78 11.92
N ARG A 61 18.86 24.74 12.22
CA ARG A 61 18.49 25.09 13.60
C ARG A 61 17.54 24.06 14.22
N GLU A 62 16.85 23.29 13.40
CA GLU A 62 15.99 22.17 13.81
C GLU A 62 16.78 20.84 13.87
N ASP A 63 18.08 20.86 13.54
CA ASP A 63 18.97 19.72 13.77
C ASP A 63 19.06 19.39 15.27
N ILE A 64 19.22 18.11 15.59
CA ILE A 64 19.41 17.67 16.97
C ILE A 64 20.87 17.90 17.35
N TYR A 65 21.12 18.66 18.42
CA TYR A 65 22.47 18.97 18.91
C TYR A 65 22.79 18.20 20.21
N THR A 66 24.06 17.89 20.46
CA THR A 66 24.45 17.33 21.76
C THR A 66 24.47 18.42 22.84
N LEU A 67 24.03 18.07 24.06
CA LEU A 67 24.03 18.99 25.19
C LEU A 67 25.44 19.38 25.68
N GLU A 68 26.45 18.57 25.38
CA GLU A 68 27.81 18.75 25.91
C GLU A 68 28.63 19.75 25.10
N ASN A 69 28.46 19.77 23.77
CA ASN A 69 29.26 20.61 22.88
C ASN A 69 28.45 21.50 21.93
N GLY A 70 27.12 21.34 21.87
CA GLY A 70 26.27 22.12 20.96
C GLY A 70 26.57 21.86 19.50
N GLU A 71 27.18 20.71 19.17
CA GLU A 71 27.42 20.25 17.80
C GLU A 71 26.28 19.32 17.34
N PRO A 72 25.97 19.30 16.03
CA PRO A 72 24.93 18.43 15.48
C PRO A 72 25.22 16.95 15.74
N VAL A 73 24.18 16.18 16.05
CA VAL A 73 24.23 14.72 16.11
C VAL A 73 24.21 14.21 14.66
N ASN A 74 25.37 13.81 14.15
CA ASN A 74 25.43 13.03 12.92
C ASN A 74 25.00 11.58 13.24
N GLU A 75 23.72 11.26 13.08
CA GLU A 75 23.29 9.86 12.95
C GLU A 75 23.61 9.40 11.52
N ALA A 76 24.86 9.06 11.27
CA ALA A 76 25.26 8.30 10.09
C ALA A 76 25.57 6.86 10.50
N GLU A 77 24.55 5.99 10.46
CA GLU A 77 24.67 4.55 10.18
C GLU A 77 23.39 4.01 9.53
#